data_AF-A0A2N0VK94-F1
#
_entry.id   AF-A0A2N0VK94-F1
#
_cell.length_a   1.000
_cell.length_b   1.000
_cell.length_c   1.000
_cell.angle_alpha   90.00
_cell.angle_beta   90.00
_cell.angle_gamma   90.00
#
_symmetry.space_group_name_H-M   'P 1'
#
loop_
_entity.id
_entity.type
_entity.pdbx_description
1 polymer ?
#
loop_
_entity_poly.entity_id
_entity_poly.type
_entity_poly.pdbx_seq_one_letter_code
_entity_poly.pdbx_strand_id
1 'polypeptide(L)'
;MGQQQLLLVILVTIVVGIATVVAINTFQSAAEEANIDSIRQDILQAQSNANAFTLKPEIMGGGNGRYQGISLQAISLPEENENAVYELGDINNDSFEIVATSERGFVLTATITRDSIDWEREDP
;
A
#
# COMPACT_ATOMS: atom_id res chain seq x y z
N MET A 1 43.06 -14.59 -34.97
CA MET A 1 42.76 -14.61 -33.53
C MET A 1 41.98 -13.38 -33.06
N GLY A 2 42.32 -12.15 -33.49
CA GLY A 2 41.57 -10.93 -33.11
C GLY A 2 40.09 -10.91 -33.51
N GLN A 3 39.71 -11.50 -34.66
CA GLN A 3 38.30 -11.53 -35.10
C GLN A 3 37.40 -12.40 -34.22
N GLN A 4 37.88 -13.56 -33.75
CA GLN A 4 37.10 -14.43 -32.86
C GLN A 4 36.97 -13.84 -31.45
N GLN A 5 38.03 -13.18 -30.96
CA GLN A 5 37.97 -12.47 -29.69
C GLN A 5 37.00 -11.28 -29.75
N LEU A 6 36.98 -10.53 -30.87
CA LEU A 6 36.01 -9.45 -31.09
C LEU A 6 34.56 -9.96 -31.06
N LEU A 7 34.27 -11.08 -31.72
CA LEU A 7 32.93 -11.66 -31.73
C LEU A 7 32.47 -12.10 -30.34
N LEU A 8 33.37 -12.68 -29.53
CA LEU A 8 33.05 -13.09 -28.16
C LEU A 8 32.73 -11.90 -27.26
N VAL A 9 33.48 -10.80 -27.36
CA VAL A 9 33.23 -9.59 -26.56
C VAL A 9 31.87 -8.98 -26.92
N ILE A 10 31.52 -8.93 -28.20
CA ILE A 10 30.21 -8.43 -28.64
C ILE A 10 29.09 -9.31 -28.10
N LEU A 11 29.24 -10.63 -28.17
CA LEU A 11 28.23 -11.55 -27.65
C LEU A 11 28.01 -11.37 -26.14
N VAL A 12 29.09 -11.27 -25.35
CA VAL A 12 29.00 -11.04 -23.90
C VAL A 12 28.34 -9.70 -23.58
N THR A 13 28.70 -8.62 -24.29
CA THR A 13 28.14 -7.28 -24.03
C THR A 13 26.65 -7.20 -24.34
N ILE A 14 26.16 -7.89 -25.38
CA ILE A 14 24.72 -7.98 -25.68
C ILE A 14 23.97 -8.69 -24.54
N VAL A 15 24.51 -9.82 -24.07
CA VAL A 15 23.88 -10.59 -22.98
C VAL A 15 23.83 -9.76 -21.69
N VAL A 16 24.93 -9.10 -21.33
CA VAL A 16 24.97 -8.21 -20.15
C VAL A 16 23.99 -7.05 -20.31
N GLY A 17 23.90 -6.45 -21.50
CA GLY A 17 22.99 -5.33 -21.76
C GLY A 17 21.51 -5.69 -21.60
N ILE A 18 21.09 -6.89 -22.02
CA ILE A 18 19.72 -7.35 -21.79
C ILE A 18 19.50 -7.69 -20.31
N ALA A 19 20.47 -8.36 -19.68
CA ALA A 19 20.38 -8.74 -18.28
C ALA A 19 20.22 -7.53 -17.35
N THR A 20 20.91 -6.41 -17.61
CA THR A 20 20.78 -5.20 -16.78
C THR A 20 19.41 -4.56 -16.91
N VAL A 21 18.83 -4.48 -18.11
CA VAL A 21 17.47 -3.94 -18.30
C VAL A 21 16.44 -4.80 -17.58
N VAL A 22 16.54 -6.14 -17.73
CA VAL A 22 15.65 -7.06 -17.02
C VAL A 22 15.81 -6.92 -15.51
N ALA A 23 17.04 -6.86 -15.00
CA ALA A 23 17.29 -6.68 -13.57
C ALA A 23 16.67 -5.38 -13.03
N ILE A 24 16.81 -4.27 -13.75
CA ILE A 24 16.22 -2.98 -13.35
C ILE A 24 14.69 -3.07 -13.31
N ASN A 25 14.07 -3.63 -14.35
CA ASN A 25 12.61 -3.77 -14.41
C ASN A 25 12.07 -4.65 -13.28
N THR A 26 12.75 -5.76 -12.98
CA THR A 26 12.39 -6.64 -11.86
C THR A 26 12.53 -5.93 -10.52
N PHE A 27 13.60 -5.15 -10.31
CA PHE A 27 13.76 -4.39 -9.06
C PHE A 27 12.70 -3.28 -8.91
N GLN A 28 12.34 -2.60 -9.99
CA GLN A 28 11.28 -1.59 -9.94
C GLN A 28 9.92 -2.19 -9.56
N SER A 29 9.58 -3.34 -10.18
CA SER A 29 8.34 -4.08 -9.90
C SER A 29 8.32 -4.59 -8.45
N ALA A 30 9.42 -5.23 -8.01
CA ALA A 30 9.53 -5.73 -6.63
C ALA A 30 9.43 -4.61 -5.59
N ALA A 31 10.00 -3.44 -5.88
CA ALA A 31 9.87 -2.28 -4.98
C ALA A 31 8.43 -1.74 -4.96
N GLU A 32 7.67 -1.84 -6.06
CA GLU A 32 6.28 -1.38 -6.11
C GLU A 32 5.39 -2.33 -5.31
N GLU A 33 5.54 -3.64 -5.52
CA GLU A 33 4.87 -4.67 -4.74
C GLU A 33 5.16 -4.53 -3.24
N ALA A 34 6.42 -4.29 -2.86
CA ALA A 34 6.79 -4.06 -1.47
C ALA A 34 6.08 -2.85 -0.85
N ASN A 35 5.95 -1.74 -1.58
CA ASN A 35 5.24 -0.56 -1.10
C ASN A 35 3.74 -0.84 -0.94
N ILE A 36 3.11 -1.54 -1.90
CA ILE A 36 1.70 -1.96 -1.80
C ILE A 36 1.49 -2.83 -0.56
N ASP A 37 2.37 -3.78 -0.32
CA ASP A 37 2.26 -4.68 0.83
C ASP A 37 2.47 -3.95 2.16
N SER A 38 3.37 -2.96 2.21
CA SER A 38 3.50 -2.07 3.38
C SER A 38 2.24 -1.25 3.63
N ILE A 39 1.65 -0.63 2.59
CA ILE A 39 0.38 0.11 2.70
C ILE A 39 -0.74 -0.82 3.21
N ARG A 40 -0.83 -2.04 2.68
CA ARG A 40 -1.81 -3.03 3.14
C ARG A 40 -1.60 -3.40 4.61
N GLN A 41 -0.35 -3.55 5.04
CA GLN A 41 -0.03 -3.85 6.43
C GLN A 41 -0.45 -2.71 7.37
N ASP A 42 -0.21 -1.46 6.97
CA ASP A 42 -0.61 -0.27 7.72
C ASP A 42 -2.14 -0.21 7.87
N ILE A 43 -2.87 -0.47 6.77
CA ILE A 43 -4.34 -0.51 6.75
C ILE A 43 -4.89 -1.68 7.58
N LEU A 44 -4.27 -2.86 7.54
CA LEU A 44 -4.66 -4.00 8.39
C LEU A 44 -4.49 -3.70 9.88
N GLN A 45 -3.39 -3.02 10.24
CA GLN A 45 -3.17 -2.57 11.61
C GLN A 45 -4.21 -1.51 12.02
N ALA A 46 -4.53 -0.58 11.12
CA ALA A 46 -5.57 0.42 11.32
C ALA A 46 -6.96 -0.22 11.49
N GLN A 47 -7.28 -1.27 10.73
CA GLN A 47 -8.53 -2.03 10.83
C GLN A 47 -8.69 -2.69 12.21
N SER A 48 -7.62 -3.30 12.73
CA SER A 48 -7.62 -3.86 14.09
C SER A 48 -7.92 -2.79 15.15
N ASN A 49 -7.29 -1.61 15.02
CA ASN A 49 -7.53 -0.48 15.91
C ASN A 49 -8.95 0.11 15.74
N ALA A 50 -9.48 0.13 14.53
CA ALA A 50 -10.85 0.55 14.24
C ALA A 50 -11.88 -0.38 14.90
N ASN A 51 -11.66 -1.69 14.83
CA ASN A 51 -12.50 -2.66 15.54
C ASN A 51 -12.44 -2.45 17.06
N ALA A 52 -11.25 -2.18 17.61
CA ALA A 52 -11.10 -1.81 19.02
C ALA A 52 -11.82 -0.48 19.37
N PHE A 53 -11.83 0.50 18.46
CA PHE A 53 -12.60 1.74 18.61
C PHE A 53 -14.11 1.47 18.69
N THR A 54 -14.64 0.62 17.81
CA THR A 54 -16.08 0.28 17.85
C THR A 54 -16.50 -0.43 19.13
N LEU A 55 -15.60 -1.23 19.74
CA LEU A 55 -15.91 -1.92 20.99
C LEU A 55 -15.90 -0.98 22.21
N LYS A 56 -15.22 0.17 22.11
CA LYS A 56 -15.15 1.16 23.19
C LYS A 56 -16.47 1.93 23.31
N PRO A 57 -16.99 2.16 24.54
CA PRO A 57 -18.17 3.00 24.75
C PRO A 57 -17.90 4.46 24.38
N GLU A 58 -18.96 5.17 23.98
CA GLU A 58 -18.91 6.59 23.56
C GLU A 58 -18.38 7.51 24.68
N ILE A 59 -18.67 7.19 25.94
CA ILE A 59 -18.17 7.92 27.12
C ILE A 59 -16.64 7.87 27.28
N MET A 60 -15.96 6.95 26.58
CA MET A 60 -14.50 6.82 26.56
C MET A 60 -13.89 7.27 25.22
N GLY A 61 -14.67 7.97 24.38
CA GLY A 61 -14.24 8.39 23.04
C GLY A 61 -14.19 7.24 22.03
N GLY A 62 -15.03 6.20 22.23
CA GLY A 62 -15.18 5.09 21.31
C GLY A 62 -16.42 5.20 20.42
N GLY A 63 -16.60 4.19 19.57
CA GLY A 63 -17.68 4.13 18.59
C GLY A 63 -19.00 3.57 19.10
N ASN A 64 -19.06 2.90 20.27
CA ASN A 64 -20.29 2.25 20.77
C ASN A 64 -20.98 1.36 19.72
N GLY A 65 -20.18 0.55 19.01
CA GLY A 65 -20.62 -0.38 17.98
C GLY A 65 -20.63 0.17 16.55
N ARG A 66 -20.33 1.46 16.35
CA ARG A 66 -20.33 2.13 15.03
C ARG A 66 -18.97 2.76 14.69
N TYR A 67 -18.62 2.83 13.41
CA TYR A 67 -17.40 3.49 12.92
C TYR A 67 -17.56 5.02 12.75
N GLN A 68 -18.77 5.53 12.93
CA GLN A 68 -19.05 6.96 12.83
C GLN A 68 -18.24 7.76 13.87
N GLY A 69 -17.53 8.78 13.41
CA GLY A 69 -16.64 9.60 14.25
C GLY A 69 -15.23 9.03 14.42
N ILE A 70 -14.87 7.99 13.67
CA ILE A 70 -13.49 7.51 13.60
C ILE A 70 -12.57 8.58 13.00
N SER A 71 -11.35 8.67 13.53
CA SER A 71 -10.30 9.54 12.99
C SER A 71 -9.01 8.73 12.81
N LEU A 72 -8.11 9.21 11.94
CA LEU A 72 -6.81 8.58 11.72
C LEU A 72 -6.02 8.40 13.03
N GLN A 73 -6.13 9.37 13.95
CA GLN A 73 -5.52 9.29 15.26
C GLN A 73 -6.14 8.19 16.15
N ALA A 74 -7.46 7.97 16.05
CA ALA A 74 -8.14 6.90 16.80
C ALA A 74 -7.71 5.49 16.36
N ILE A 75 -7.31 5.34 15.09
CA ILE A 75 -6.82 4.08 14.51
C ILE A 75 -5.29 3.98 14.48
N SER A 76 -4.58 4.95 15.08
CA SER A 76 -3.12 5.01 15.11
C SER A 76 -2.46 4.96 13.73
N LEU A 77 -3.13 5.49 12.71
CA LEU A 77 -2.61 5.65 11.37
C LEU A 77 -2.16 7.11 11.19
N PRO A 78 -0.88 7.41 10.92
CA PRO A 78 -0.47 8.76 10.59
C PRO A 78 -1.05 9.18 9.24
N GLU A 79 -1.30 10.49 9.06
CA GLU A 79 -1.79 11.05 7.79
C GLU A 79 -0.78 10.87 6.64
N GLU A 80 0.51 10.72 6.98
CA GLU A 80 1.59 10.51 6.02
C GLU A 80 2.65 9.59 6.64
N ASN A 81 3.17 8.66 5.84
CA ASN A 81 4.37 7.88 6.16
C ASN A 81 5.25 7.74 4.90
N GLU A 82 6.36 7.01 5.02
CA GLU A 82 7.28 6.74 3.91
C GLU A 82 6.65 5.95 2.74
N ASN A 83 5.45 5.39 2.93
CA ASN A 83 4.77 4.55 1.97
C ASN A 83 3.68 5.30 1.20
N ALA A 84 2.85 6.08 1.89
CA ALA A 84 1.69 6.77 1.36
C ALA A 84 1.18 7.91 2.26
N VAL A 85 0.35 8.76 1.66
CA VAL A 85 -0.55 9.69 2.35
C VAL A 85 -1.90 9.00 2.54
N TYR A 86 -2.43 9.00 3.75
CA TYR A 86 -3.68 8.35 4.11
C TYR A 86 -4.76 9.37 4.42
N GLU A 87 -5.93 9.15 3.84
CA GLU A 87 -7.14 9.93 4.10
C GLU A 87 -8.31 8.99 4.42
N LEU A 88 -9.25 9.47 5.24
CA LEU A 88 -10.51 8.77 5.45
C LEU A 88 -11.49 9.21 4.36
N GLY A 89 -12.05 8.24 3.65
CA GLY A 89 -13.11 8.43 2.68
C GLY A 89 -14.49 8.40 3.33
N ASP A 90 -15.44 7.71 2.71
CA ASP A 90 -16.79 7.61 3.23
C ASP A 90 -16.84 6.85 4.56
N ILE A 91 -17.48 7.44 5.56
CA ILE A 91 -17.65 6.85 6.90
C ILE A 91 -19.13 6.63 7.17
N ASN A 92 -19.48 5.37 7.40
CA ASN A 92 -20.81 4.93 7.79
C ASN A 92 -20.78 4.33 9.21
N ASN A 93 -21.94 3.87 9.69
CA ASN A 93 -22.02 3.19 10.98
C ASN A 93 -21.31 1.83 10.95
N ASP A 94 -21.36 1.12 9.82
CA ASP A 94 -20.89 -0.27 9.71
C ASP A 94 -19.62 -0.44 8.86
N SER A 95 -19.22 0.60 8.12
CA SER A 95 -18.01 0.60 7.29
C SER A 95 -17.35 1.97 7.25
N PHE A 96 -16.08 2.00 6.88
CA PHE A 96 -15.35 3.22 6.55
C PHE A 96 -14.31 2.95 5.46
N GLU A 97 -13.93 3.97 4.71
CA GLU A 97 -12.91 3.87 3.66
C GLU A 97 -11.61 4.53 4.07
N ILE A 98 -10.49 3.90 3.72
CA ILE A 98 -9.15 4.49 3.79
C ILE A 98 -8.64 4.62 2.36
N VAL A 99 -8.34 5.85 1.95
CA VAL A 99 -7.71 6.16 0.67
C VAL A 99 -6.22 6.39 0.92
N ALA A 100 -5.37 5.53 0.37
CA ALA A 100 -3.93 5.63 0.44
C ALA A 100 -3.38 6.09 -0.92
N THR A 101 -2.80 7.28 -0.97
CA THR A 101 -2.10 7.81 -2.14
C THR A 101 -0.61 7.52 -2.00
N SER A 102 -0.09 6.58 -2.80
CA SER A 102 1.34 6.24 -2.78
C SER A 102 2.17 7.37 -3.41
N GLU A 103 3.36 7.63 -2.85
CA GLU A 103 4.35 8.52 -3.48
C GLU A 103 4.78 8.03 -4.88
N ARG A 104 4.52 6.76 -5.19
CA ARG A 104 4.85 6.13 -6.48
C ARG A 104 3.76 6.33 -7.54
N GLY A 105 2.65 7.00 -7.20
CA GLY A 105 1.67 7.49 -8.16
C GLY A 105 0.42 6.62 -8.36
N PHE A 106 0.21 5.58 -7.54
CA PHE A 106 -1.04 4.81 -7.54
C PHE A 106 -1.89 5.12 -6.30
N VAL A 107 -3.19 4.95 -6.41
CA VAL A 107 -4.14 5.13 -5.29
C VAL A 107 -4.74 3.77 -4.92
N LEU A 108 -4.71 3.46 -3.63
CA LEU A 108 -5.32 2.26 -3.07
C LEU A 108 -6.42 2.66 -2.10
N THR A 109 -7.65 2.29 -2.43
CA THR A 109 -8.82 2.50 -1.58
C THR A 109 -9.17 1.18 -0.90
N ALA A 110 -9.25 1.19 0.43
CA ALA A 110 -9.65 0.05 1.22
C ALA A 110 -10.98 0.36 1.92
N THR A 111 -12.04 -0.34 1.53
CA THR A 111 -13.33 -0.29 2.21
C THR A 111 -13.33 -1.33 3.32
N ILE A 112 -13.32 -0.85 4.57
CA ILE A 112 -13.22 -1.68 5.77
C ILE A 112 -14.60 -1.86 6.37
N THR A 113 -14.98 -3.12 6.52
CA THR A 113 -16.15 -3.57 7.28
C THR A 113 -15.67 -4.37 8.50
N ARG A 114 -16.56 -4.68 9.45
CA ARG A 114 -16.23 -5.46 10.65
C ARG A 114 -15.55 -6.80 10.36
N ASP A 115 -15.96 -7.46 9.28
CA ASP A 115 -15.56 -8.84 8.96
C ASP A 115 -14.75 -8.97 7.65
N SER A 116 -14.66 -7.91 6.84
CA SER A 116 -13.97 -7.94 5.54
C SER A 116 -13.28 -6.62 5.22
N ILE A 117 -12.28 -6.69 4.34
CA ILE A 117 -11.66 -5.53 3.71
C ILE A 117 -11.74 -5.77 2.20
N ASP A 118 -12.41 -4.85 1.51
CA ASP A 118 -12.49 -4.84 0.07
C ASP A 118 -11.48 -3.81 -0.45
N TRP A 119 -10.63 -4.25 -1.39
CA TRP A 119 -9.54 -3.44 -1.93
C TRP A 119 -9.88 -3.03 -3.35
N GLU A 120 -9.89 -1.73 -3.59
CA GLU A 120 -9.98 -1.15 -4.92
C GLU A 120 -8.68 -0.41 -5.22
N ARG A 121 -8.04 -0.77 -6.34
CA ARG A 121 -6.83 -0.11 -6.82
C ARG A 121 -7.21 0.73 -8.02
N GLU A 122 -6.95 2.03 -7.92
CA GLU A 122 -7.06 2.95 -9.04
C GLU A 122 -5.63 3.22 -9.55
N ASP A 123 -5.32 2.64 -10.71
CA ASP A 123 -4.11 3.00 -11.45
C ASP A 123 -4.39 4.27 -12.26
N PRO A 124 -3.45 5.24 -12.29
CA PRO A 124 -3.59 6.48 -13.06
C PRO A 124 -3.69 6.26 -14.58
#